data_AF-S0DE49-F1
#
_entry.id   AF-S0DE49-F1
#
_cell.length_a   1.000
_cell.length_b   1.000
_cell.length_c   1.000
_cell.angle_alpha   90.00
_cell.angle_beta   90.00
_cell.angle_gamma   90.00
#
_symmetry.space_group_name_H-M   'P 1'
#
loop_
_entity.id
_entity.type
_entity.pdbx_description
1 polymer ?
#
loop_
_entity_poly.entity_id
_entity_poly.type
_entity_poly.pdbx_seq_one_letter_code
_entity_poly.pdbx_strand_id
1 'polypeptide(L)'
;MSDLQLITWNDFGEGTMIEPTLEFGYKFLGEIQSFAGVSYGTSALEGIYDYYNLKKEYKGDAAAQEKLLQAFYYYISMQEDKARQIINELKK
;
A
#
# COMPACT_ATOMS: atom_id res chain seq x y z
N MET A 1 -20.53 1.56 -20.96
CA MET A 1 -20.14 1.33 -19.56
C MET A 1 -19.18 0.16 -19.58
N SER A 2 -17.97 0.32 -19.06
CA SER A 2 -17.12 -0.81 -18.74
C SER A 2 -17.56 -1.30 -17.36
N ASP A 3 -17.82 -2.58 -17.21
CA ASP A 3 -18.15 -3.21 -15.93
C ASP A 3 -16.90 -3.95 -15.41
N LEU A 4 -16.62 -3.88 -14.10
CA LEU A 4 -15.57 -4.68 -13.45
C LEU A 4 -16.24 -5.79 -12.63
N GLN A 5 -15.86 -7.03 -12.91
CA GLN A 5 -16.32 -8.19 -12.16
C GLN A 5 -15.19 -8.71 -11.26
N LEU A 6 -15.42 -8.70 -9.95
CA LEU A 6 -14.58 -9.38 -8.99
C LEU A 6 -15.19 -10.76 -8.74
N ILE A 7 -14.65 -11.80 -9.39
CA ILE A 7 -15.13 -13.18 -9.24
C ILE A 7 -14.34 -13.84 -8.13
N THR A 8 -15.03 -14.25 -7.06
CA THR A 8 -14.40 -14.95 -5.94
C THR A 8 -14.75 -16.44 -5.90
N TRP A 9 -14.57 -17.14 -7.01
CA TRP A 9 -14.74 -18.60 -7.06
C TRP A 9 -13.40 -19.26 -6.82
N ASN A 10 -13.32 -19.93 -5.67
CA ASN A 10 -12.20 -20.79 -5.33
C ASN A 10 -12.75 -22.17 -4.94
N ASP A 11 -12.51 -23.16 -5.80
CA ASP A 11 -12.96 -24.54 -5.60
C ASP A 11 -12.22 -25.25 -4.44
N PHE A 12 -11.20 -24.60 -3.87
CA PHE A 12 -10.46 -25.07 -2.70
C PHE A 12 -11.03 -24.57 -1.36
N GLY A 13 -12.11 -23.79 -1.37
CA GLY A 13 -12.75 -23.28 -0.14
C GLY A 13 -11.95 -22.16 0.57
N GLU A 14 -10.92 -21.61 -0.08
CA GLU A 14 -10.17 -20.46 0.43
C GLU A 14 -10.71 -19.16 -0.18
N GLY A 15 -10.36 -18.02 0.43
CA GLY A 15 -10.70 -16.71 -0.12
C GLY A 15 -10.08 -16.46 -1.50
N THR A 16 -10.62 -15.50 -2.23
CA THR A 16 -9.96 -14.98 -3.44
C THR A 16 -8.97 -13.90 -3.08
N MET A 17 -7.77 -14.04 -3.61
CA MET A 17 -6.63 -13.20 -3.29
C MET A 17 -6.61 -11.98 -4.22
N ILE A 18 -6.87 -10.81 -3.64
CA ILE A 18 -6.75 -9.51 -4.31
C ILE A 18 -5.56 -8.71 -3.75
N GLU A 19 -5.00 -9.15 -2.62
CA GLU A 19 -3.85 -8.53 -1.97
C GLU A 19 -2.54 -8.69 -2.78
N PRO A 20 -1.53 -7.86 -2.50
CA PRO A 20 -0.25 -7.97 -3.20
C PRO A 20 0.44 -9.30 -2.92
N THR A 21 0.97 -9.93 -3.96
CA THR A 21 1.75 -11.18 -3.84
C THR A 21 3.05 -11.16 -4.62
N LEU A 22 3.89 -12.17 -4.39
CA LEU A 22 5.11 -12.36 -5.19
C LEU A 22 4.79 -12.57 -6.68
N GLU A 23 3.71 -13.28 -6.99
CA GLU A 23 3.35 -13.65 -8.37
C GLU A 23 2.67 -12.50 -9.13
N PHE A 24 1.75 -11.79 -8.46
CA PHE A 24 0.91 -10.79 -9.13
C PHE A 24 1.23 -9.35 -8.74
N GLY A 25 2.11 -9.13 -7.76
CA GLY A 25 2.40 -7.80 -7.23
C GLY A 25 1.10 -7.06 -6.91
N TYR A 26 1.00 -5.81 -7.35
CA TYR A 26 -0.18 -4.96 -7.14
C TYR A 26 -1.21 -5.03 -8.26
N LYS A 27 -1.11 -5.98 -9.20
CA LYS A 27 -1.90 -6.00 -10.43
C LYS A 27 -3.41 -5.84 -10.19
N PHE A 28 -3.99 -6.68 -9.33
CA PHE A 28 -5.44 -6.66 -9.08
C PHE A 28 -5.90 -5.39 -8.37
N LEU A 29 -5.11 -4.88 -7.42
CA LEU A 29 -5.39 -3.59 -6.79
C LEU A 29 -5.30 -2.44 -7.79
N GLY A 30 -4.33 -2.47 -8.71
CA GLY A 30 -4.20 -1.48 -9.79
C GLY A 30 -5.39 -1.49 -10.75
N GLU A 31 -5.90 -2.68 -11.11
CA GLU A 31 -7.12 -2.81 -11.92
C GLU A 31 -8.34 -2.21 -11.21
N ILE A 32 -8.50 -2.46 -9.90
CA ILE A 32 -9.56 -1.87 -9.09
C ILE A 32 -9.41 -0.35 -8.99
N GLN A 33 -8.20 0.17 -8.75
CA GLN A 33 -7.93 1.61 -8.69
C GLN A 33 -8.28 2.31 -10.00
N SER A 34 -7.87 1.73 -11.13
CA SER A 34 -8.15 2.23 -12.48
C SER A 34 -9.67 2.28 -12.74
N PHE A 35 -10.37 1.20 -12.43
CA PHE A 35 -11.83 1.16 -12.58
C PHE A 35 -12.56 2.15 -11.68
N ALA A 36 -12.14 2.28 -10.41
CA ALA A 36 -12.77 3.15 -9.44
C ALA A 36 -12.46 4.65 -9.69
N GLY A 37 -11.49 4.97 -10.53
CA GLY A 37 -11.11 6.35 -10.84
C GLY A 37 -10.52 7.09 -9.63
N VAL A 38 -9.89 6.37 -8.70
CA VAL A 38 -9.24 6.98 -7.52
C VAL A 38 -7.99 7.76 -7.93
N SER A 39 -7.66 8.79 -7.17
CA SER A 39 -6.51 9.67 -7.47
C SER A 39 -5.15 9.08 -7.09
N TYR A 40 -5.13 7.96 -6.36
CA TYR A 40 -3.92 7.28 -5.91
C TYR A 40 -3.68 6.00 -6.74
N GLY A 41 -2.41 5.67 -6.94
CA GLY A 41 -2.00 4.52 -7.77
C GLY A 41 -1.19 3.47 -7.01
N THR A 42 -0.53 2.61 -7.77
CA THR A 42 0.35 1.55 -7.24
C THR A 42 1.47 2.11 -6.37
N SER A 43 1.98 3.30 -6.67
CA SER A 43 3.03 3.97 -5.87
C SER A 43 2.63 4.18 -4.40
N ALA A 44 1.35 4.44 -4.13
CA ALA A 44 0.84 4.59 -2.78
C ALA A 44 0.91 3.25 -2.02
N LEU A 45 0.60 2.15 -2.71
CA LEU A 45 0.63 0.80 -2.15
C LEU A 45 2.08 0.34 -1.86
N GLU A 46 3.00 0.65 -2.77
CA GLU A 46 4.44 0.45 -2.58
C GLU A 46 4.96 1.24 -1.37
N GLY A 47 4.57 2.52 -1.26
CA GLY A 47 4.94 3.35 -0.12
C GLY A 47 4.41 2.85 1.23
N ILE A 48 3.22 2.24 1.26
CA ILE A 48 2.67 1.60 2.46
C ILE A 48 3.47 0.35 2.83
N TYR A 49 3.90 -0.43 1.83
CA TYR A 49 4.75 -1.61 2.07
C TYR A 49 6.14 -1.19 2.60
N ASP A 50 6.72 -0.13 2.05
CA ASP A 50 7.96 0.46 2.55
C ASP A 50 7.82 0.92 4.00
N TYR A 51 6.74 1.63 4.32
CA TYR A 51 6.41 2.04 5.69
C TYR A 51 6.40 0.84 6.66
N TYR A 52 5.76 -0.26 6.27
CA TYR A 52 5.71 -1.47 7.08
C TYR A 52 7.11 -2.07 7.32
N ASN A 53 7.95 -2.13 6.29
CA ASN A 53 9.30 -2.65 6.41
C ASN A 53 10.17 -1.75 7.33
N LEU A 54 10.09 -0.43 7.15
CA LEU A 54 10.80 0.53 8.00
C LEU A 54 10.31 0.46 9.47
N LYS A 55 9.01 0.27 9.70
CA LYS A 55 8.47 0.08 11.07
C LYS A 55 9.10 -1.13 11.76
N LYS A 56 9.38 -2.20 11.02
CA LYS A 56 10.05 -3.40 11.56
C LYS A 56 11.54 -3.16 11.78
N GLU A 57 12.21 -2.54 10.83
CA GLU A 57 13.63 -2.22 10.89
C GLU A 57 13.96 -1.30 12.08
N TYR A 58 13.21 -0.20 12.22
CA TYR A 58 13.41 0.80 13.26
C TYR A 58 12.64 0.52 14.56
N LYS A 59 12.29 -0.75 14.87
CA LYS A 59 11.43 -1.09 16.04
C LYS A 59 11.95 -0.52 17.37
N GLY A 60 13.26 -0.34 17.52
CA GLY A 60 13.90 0.21 18.72
C GLY A 60 14.27 1.69 18.67
N ASP A 61 14.06 2.38 17.54
CA ASP A 61 14.43 3.77 17.35
C ASP A 61 13.20 4.68 17.53
N ALA A 62 13.08 5.31 18.69
CA ALA A 62 11.93 6.16 19.02
C ALA A 62 11.76 7.33 18.03
N ALA A 63 12.86 7.94 17.57
CA ALA A 63 12.80 9.09 16.66
C ALA A 63 12.33 8.67 15.26
N ALA A 64 12.82 7.53 14.76
CA ALA A 64 12.34 6.97 13.50
C ALA A 64 10.87 6.51 13.61
N GLN A 65 10.47 5.93 14.74
CA GLN A 65 9.07 5.51 14.97
C GLN A 65 8.11 6.72 14.99
N GLU A 66 8.51 7.86 15.54
CA GLU A 66 7.73 9.10 15.52
C GLU A 66 7.55 9.63 14.09
N LYS A 67 8.63 9.65 13.29
CA LYS A 67 8.54 9.99 11.87
C LYS A 67 7.61 9.04 11.11
N LEU A 68 7.74 7.74 11.33
CA LEU A 68 6.87 6.74 10.71
C LEU A 68 5.40 6.91 11.12
N LEU A 69 5.11 7.26 12.38
CA LEU A 69 3.75 7.61 12.82
C LEU A 69 3.20 8.82 12.04
N GLN A 70 4.01 9.84 11.80
CA GLN A 70 3.61 10.97 10.97
C GLN A 70 3.35 10.56 9.51
N ALA A 71 4.16 9.66 8.94
CA ALA A 71 3.92 9.09 7.61
C ALA A 71 2.59 8.31 7.54
N PHE A 72 2.24 7.54 8.57
CA PHE A 72 0.95 6.87 8.69
C PHE A 72 -0.22 7.88 8.61
N TYR A 73 -0.15 8.98 9.36
CA TYR A 73 -1.18 10.02 9.32
C TYR A 73 -1.28 10.69 7.94
N TYR A 74 -0.16 10.85 7.22
CA TYR A 74 -0.20 11.35 5.85
C TYR A 74 -0.86 10.35 4.88
N TYR A 75 -0.60 9.05 4.99
CA TYR A 75 -1.27 8.04 4.16
C TYR A 75 -2.78 8.01 4.36
N ILE A 76 -3.27 7.99 5.61
CA ILE A 76 -4.72 7.96 5.87
C ILE A 76 -5.41 9.28 5.48
N SER A 77 -4.65 10.37 5.35
CA SER A 77 -5.12 11.67 4.88
C SER A 77 -4.92 11.86 3.37
N MET A 78 -4.53 10.81 2.63
CA MET A 78 -4.24 10.83 1.19
C MET A 78 -3.15 11.85 0.77
N GLN A 79 -2.23 12.18 1.67
CA GLN A 79 -1.09 13.09 1.40
C GLN A 79 0.17 12.27 1.04
N GLU A 80 0.09 11.48 -0.05
CA GLU A 80 1.13 10.53 -0.46
C GLU A 80 2.51 11.18 -0.60
N ASP A 81 2.60 12.37 -1.18
CA ASP A 81 3.89 13.05 -1.38
C ASP A 81 4.61 13.36 -0.06
N LYS A 82 3.86 13.76 0.98
CA LYS A 82 4.44 14.02 2.31
C LYS A 82 4.83 12.73 3.01
N ALA A 83 4.04 11.68 2.87
CA ALA A 83 4.42 10.37 3.38
C ALA A 83 5.72 9.90 2.71
N ARG A 84 5.81 9.99 1.38
CA ARG A 84 6.98 9.58 0.58
C ARG A 84 8.25 10.33 0.96
N GLN A 85 8.15 11.62 1.32
CA GLN A 85 9.29 12.39 1.84
C GLN A 85 9.89 11.73 3.09
N ILE A 86 9.04 11.36 4.06
CA ILE A 86 9.49 10.69 5.28
C ILE A 86 10.06 9.30 4.97
N ILE A 87 9.38 8.52 4.13
CA ILE A 87 9.84 7.17 3.75
C ILE A 87 11.22 7.23 3.08
N ASN A 88 11.42 8.15 2.14
CA ASN A 88 12.69 8.33 1.44
C ASN A 88 13.80 8.89 2.33
N GLU A 89 13.46 9.64 3.38
CA GLU A 89 14.43 10.10 4.38
C GLU A 89 15.00 8.93 5.18
N LEU A 90 14.16 7.98 5.58
CA LEU A 90 14.53 6.82 6.39
C LEU A 90 15.13 5.65 5.59
N LYS A 91 14.97 5.64 4.27
CA LYS A 91 15.59 4.63 3.37
C LYS A 91 17.08 4.87 3.08
N LYS A 92 17.61 6.05 3.42
CA LYS A 92 18.99 6.44 3.14
C LYS A 92 19.95 5.90 4.19
#